data_AF-A0A519Y0C9-F1
#
_entry.id   AF-A0A519Y0C9-F1
#
_cell.length_a   1.000
_cell.length_b   1.000
_cell.length_c   1.000
_cell.angle_alpha   90.00
_cell.angle_beta   90.00
_cell.angle_gamma   90.00
#
_symmetry.space_group_name_H-M   'P 1'
#
loop_
_entity.id
_entity.type
_entity.pdbx_description
1 polymer ?
#
loop_
_entity_poly.entity_id
_entity_poly.type
_entity_poly.pdbx_seq_one_letter_code
_entity_poly.pdbx_strand_id
1 'polypeptide(L)'
;DQVLKHIYEAYAGFRPFEKAWLDVGIFGSHIGFESAISKDNWTLTRSLMAENSPYYESGARFTYEVDPKLTLTALVLNGWQNIRETNQGKALGTQIQWKPSAKLLINSSTFYGNEQPQDSLKRRRYFHDFYVTYAATERLSLAAVFDVGKQQSAGRHGYDTWHTGSAFVKYKLSDQFSTTLRGEYYNADRGVIISSIMPTLADARFKAGGTSLNIDYLPTANVAFRVEGRYLRAQDAIFQHDNGASRNYGNLTTSVALSF
;
A
#
# COMPACT_ATOMS: atom_id res chain seq x y z
N ASP A 1 -18.64 1.10 -7.67
CA ASP A 1 -19.60 1.97 -8.37
C ASP A 1 -19.06 2.20 -9.78
N GLN A 2 -19.82 1.86 -10.83
CA GLN A 2 -19.27 1.89 -12.20
C GLN A 2 -18.96 3.30 -12.69
N VAL A 3 -19.61 4.33 -12.12
CA VAL A 3 -19.46 5.72 -12.55
C VAL A 3 -18.21 6.37 -11.97
N LEU A 4 -17.89 6.07 -10.70
CA LEU A 4 -16.76 6.70 -9.99
C LEU A 4 -15.45 5.91 -10.08
N LYS A 5 -15.45 4.71 -10.66
CA LYS A 5 -14.27 3.81 -10.71
C LYS A 5 -13.04 4.37 -11.44
N HIS A 6 -13.21 5.44 -12.21
CA HIS A 6 -12.12 6.08 -12.96
C HIS A 6 -11.57 7.34 -12.29
N ILE A 7 -12.14 7.74 -11.14
CA ILE A 7 -11.66 8.91 -10.40
C ILE A 7 -10.54 8.46 -9.48
N TYR A 8 -9.32 8.95 -9.76
CA TYR A 8 -8.16 8.71 -8.90
C TYR A 8 -8.13 9.71 -7.74
N GLU A 9 -8.29 11.00 -8.04
CA GLU A 9 -8.33 12.09 -7.05
C GLU A 9 -9.38 13.13 -7.43
N ALA A 10 -10.11 13.63 -6.44
CA ALA A 10 -11.10 14.71 -6.55
C ALA A 10 -11.40 15.25 -5.15
N TYR A 11 -10.66 16.26 -4.70
CA TYR A 11 -10.81 16.85 -3.37
C TYR A 11 -10.65 18.37 -3.38
N ALA A 12 -11.18 19.01 -2.35
CA ALA A 12 -10.98 20.42 -2.06
C ALA A 12 -10.29 20.56 -0.70
N GLY A 13 -9.28 21.41 -0.63
CA GLY A 13 -8.51 21.69 0.57
C GLY A 13 -8.73 23.12 1.06
N PHE A 14 -8.78 23.30 2.38
CA PHE A 14 -8.71 24.61 3.01
C PHE A 14 -7.67 24.62 4.12
N ARG A 15 -7.01 25.76 4.31
CA ARG A 15 -5.96 25.95 5.31
C ARG A 15 -6.53 26.78 6.48
N PRO A 16 -7.11 26.15 7.53
CA PRO A 16 -7.70 26.89 8.66
C PRO A 16 -6.67 27.70 9.45
N PHE A 17 -5.44 27.20 9.56
CA PHE A 17 -4.35 27.81 10.31
C PHE A 17 -3.05 27.68 9.53
N GLU A 18 -2.04 28.47 9.88
CA GLU A 18 -0.75 28.45 9.20
C GLU A 18 -0.17 27.02 9.08
N LYS A 19 -0.26 26.19 10.12
CA LYS A 19 0.32 24.85 10.12
C LYS A 19 -0.69 23.72 9.86
N ALA A 20 -1.91 24.04 9.45
CA ALA A 20 -3.00 23.07 9.37
C ALA A 20 -3.70 23.08 8.02
N TRP A 21 -3.96 21.90 7.46
CA TRP A 21 -4.75 21.68 6.25
C TRP A 21 -5.92 20.77 6.55
N LEU A 22 -7.05 21.05 5.94
CA LEU A 22 -8.21 20.18 5.93
C LEU A 22 -8.65 19.94 4.48
N ASP A 23 -8.46 18.70 4.03
CA ASP A 23 -8.88 18.22 2.72
C ASP A 23 -10.16 17.39 2.84
N VAL A 24 -11.08 17.55 1.88
CA VAL A 24 -12.31 16.75 1.79
C VAL A 24 -12.51 16.29 0.36
N GLY A 25 -12.71 14.98 0.18
CA GLY A 25 -12.96 14.38 -1.14
C GLY A 25 -12.29 13.01 -1.29
N ILE A 26 -11.80 12.73 -2.49
CA ILE A 26 -11.07 11.52 -2.88
C ILE A 26 -9.60 11.89 -3.05
N PHE A 27 -8.70 11.26 -2.32
CA PHE A 27 -7.26 11.57 -2.31
C PHE A 27 -6.42 10.31 -2.19
N GLY A 28 -5.13 10.40 -2.54
CA GLY A 28 -4.17 9.32 -2.30
C GLY A 28 -4.12 8.89 -0.83
N SER A 29 -4.00 7.58 -0.62
CA SER A 29 -4.01 6.95 0.71
C SER A 29 -2.89 7.46 1.62
N HIS A 30 -3.18 7.61 2.91
CA HIS A 30 -2.14 7.84 3.93
C HIS A 30 -1.32 6.57 4.26
N ILE A 31 -1.80 5.40 3.84
CA ILE A 31 -1.20 4.09 4.07
C ILE A 31 -0.32 3.70 2.90
N GLY A 32 0.85 3.15 3.19
CA GLY A 32 1.69 2.49 2.21
C GLY A 32 2.86 3.33 1.74
N PHE A 33 3.98 2.64 1.51
CA PHE A 33 5.16 3.19 0.85
C PHE A 33 5.00 3.26 -0.68
N GLU A 34 4.26 2.31 -1.26
CA GLU A 34 4.02 2.21 -2.71
C GLU A 34 2.66 2.81 -3.10
N SER A 35 2.57 3.45 -4.26
CA SER A 35 1.38 4.15 -4.76
C SER A 35 0.75 3.50 -6.00
N ALA A 36 -0.46 3.94 -6.36
CA ALA A 36 -1.13 3.54 -7.61
C ALA A 36 -0.48 4.11 -8.89
N ILE A 37 0.40 5.11 -8.79
CA ILE A 37 1.13 5.66 -9.94
C ILE A 37 2.47 4.95 -10.07
N SER A 38 2.62 4.09 -11.08
CA SER A 38 3.79 3.19 -11.16
C SER A 38 5.10 3.98 -11.20
N LYS A 39 5.15 5.06 -12.00
CA LYS A 39 6.35 5.90 -12.19
C LYS A 39 6.96 6.41 -10.88
N ASP A 40 6.15 6.57 -9.83
CA ASP A 40 6.58 7.11 -8.55
C ASP A 40 7.12 6.02 -7.60
N ASN A 41 6.91 4.75 -7.94
CA ASN A 41 7.36 3.60 -7.17
C ASN A 41 8.80 3.21 -7.51
N TRP A 42 9.50 2.60 -6.54
CA TRP A 42 10.88 2.14 -6.75
C TRP A 42 10.98 0.92 -7.66
N THR A 43 9.93 0.11 -7.73
CA THR A 43 9.75 -1.01 -8.66
C THR A 43 8.58 -0.73 -9.60
N LEU A 44 8.56 -1.36 -10.77
CA LEU A 44 7.50 -1.22 -11.77
C LEU A 44 6.18 -1.85 -11.30
N THR A 45 6.24 -3.07 -10.77
CA THR A 45 5.14 -3.78 -10.12
C THR A 45 5.11 -3.46 -8.62
N ARG A 46 3.97 -3.68 -7.97
CA ARG A 46 3.83 -3.47 -6.53
C ARG A 46 4.05 -4.74 -5.74
N SER A 47 4.46 -4.58 -4.50
CA SER A 47 4.50 -5.70 -3.56
C SER A 47 3.10 -6.29 -3.34
N LEU A 48 3.04 -7.55 -2.90
CA LEU A 48 1.82 -8.21 -2.44
C LEU A 48 1.11 -7.38 -1.38
N MET A 49 1.87 -6.69 -0.53
CA MET A 49 1.36 -5.77 0.47
C MET A 49 0.59 -4.60 -0.13
N ALA A 50 1.22 -3.88 -1.06
CA ALA A 50 0.64 -2.68 -1.62
C ALA A 50 -0.61 -3.00 -2.46
N GLU A 51 -0.63 -4.15 -3.15
CA GLU A 51 -1.84 -4.63 -3.85
C GLU A 51 -2.99 -4.99 -2.89
N ASN A 52 -2.71 -5.11 -1.58
CA ASN A 52 -3.66 -5.47 -0.54
C ASN A 52 -3.91 -4.35 0.49
N SER A 53 -3.39 -3.14 0.24
CA SER A 53 -3.66 -1.92 1.00
C SER A 53 -4.33 -0.85 0.14
N PRO A 54 -4.94 0.20 0.73
CA PRO A 54 -5.62 1.23 -0.05
C PRO A 54 -4.61 2.07 -0.82
N TYR A 55 -4.88 2.33 -2.10
CA TYR A 55 -4.17 3.33 -2.90
C TYR A 55 -4.84 4.70 -2.87
N TYR A 56 -6.14 4.73 -2.62
CA TYR A 56 -6.93 5.95 -2.46
C TYR A 56 -7.85 5.82 -1.26
N GLU A 57 -8.26 6.97 -0.76
CA GLU A 57 -9.18 7.11 0.35
C GLU A 57 -10.21 8.18 0.04
N SER A 58 -11.36 8.13 0.73
CA SER A 58 -12.43 9.10 0.54
C SER A 58 -13.01 9.51 1.88
N GLY A 59 -13.07 10.81 2.13
CA GLY A 59 -13.50 11.36 3.41
C GLY A 59 -12.89 12.73 3.67
N ALA A 60 -12.51 12.96 4.94
CA ALA A 60 -11.84 14.18 5.39
C ALA A 60 -10.48 13.84 6.00
N ARG A 61 -9.46 14.64 5.66
CA ARG A 61 -8.09 14.52 6.15
C ARG A 61 -7.67 15.84 6.78
N PHE A 62 -7.31 15.80 8.05
CA PHE A 62 -6.71 16.92 8.76
C PHE A 62 -5.21 16.67 8.93
N THR A 63 -4.38 17.57 8.40
CA THR A 63 -2.92 17.50 8.49
C THR A 63 -2.41 18.67 9.30
N TYR A 64 -1.50 18.39 10.25
CA TYR A 64 -0.87 19.37 11.11
C TYR A 64 0.66 19.24 11.05
N GLU A 65 1.33 20.29 10.59
CA GLU A 65 2.78 20.42 10.56
C GLU A 65 3.28 20.91 11.93
N VAL A 66 3.68 20.00 12.81
CA VAL A 66 4.19 20.36 14.15
C VAL A 66 5.43 21.24 14.00
N ASP A 67 6.38 20.77 13.19
CA ASP A 67 7.61 21.45 12.79
C ASP A 67 8.08 20.92 11.41
N PRO A 68 9.17 21.46 10.81
CA PRO A 68 9.64 21.01 9.49
C PRO A 68 10.03 19.53 9.37
N LYS A 69 10.15 18.81 10.49
CA LYS A 69 10.53 17.39 10.57
C LYS A 69 9.38 16.49 10.96
N LEU A 70 8.28 17.01 11.51
CA LEU A 70 7.19 16.19 12.04
C LEU A 70 5.82 16.66 11.54
N THR A 71 5.13 15.78 10.82
CA THR A 71 3.76 15.97 10.35
C THR A 71 2.86 14.92 10.99
N LEU A 72 1.71 15.36 11.48
CA LEU A 72 0.66 14.50 12.02
C LEU A 72 -0.57 14.60 11.13
N THR A 73 -1.22 13.47 10.85
CA THR A 73 -2.46 13.44 10.08
C THR A 73 -3.51 12.65 10.84
N ALA A 74 -4.74 13.13 10.85
CA ALA A 74 -5.92 12.41 11.31
C ALA A 74 -6.97 12.39 10.19
N LEU A 75 -7.64 11.25 10.02
CA LEU A 75 -8.58 11.04 8.93
C LEU A 75 -9.91 10.45 9.44
N VAL A 76 -11.00 10.88 8.81
CA VAL A 76 -12.31 10.24 8.90
C VAL A 76 -12.70 9.81 7.49
N LEU A 77 -12.87 8.51 7.29
CA LEU A 77 -12.94 7.87 5.99
C LEU A 77 -14.25 7.09 5.81
N ASN A 78 -14.66 6.90 4.57
CA ASN A 78 -15.77 6.02 4.17
C ASN A 78 -15.41 4.51 4.25
N GLY A 79 -14.16 4.17 4.62
CA GLY A 79 -13.69 2.79 4.77
C GLY A 79 -12.45 2.48 3.95
N TRP A 80 -12.15 1.20 3.79
CA TRP A 80 -10.95 0.69 3.12
C TRP A 80 -11.10 0.76 1.61
N GLN A 81 -10.57 1.83 1.01
CA GLN A 81 -10.62 2.06 -0.43
C GLN A 81 -12.07 2.19 -0.99
N ASN A 82 -12.97 2.79 -0.19
CA ASN A 82 -14.37 3.01 -0.56
C ASN A 82 -14.61 4.45 -1.00
N ILE A 83 -14.91 4.68 -2.28
CA ILE A 83 -15.36 6.01 -2.75
C ILE A 83 -16.75 6.33 -2.19
N ARG A 84 -17.71 5.44 -2.49
CA ARG A 84 -19.05 5.52 -1.94
C ARG A 84 -19.13 4.71 -0.67
N GLU A 85 -19.82 5.28 0.31
CA GLU A 85 -20.08 4.64 1.58
C GLU A 85 -20.77 3.27 1.41
N THR A 86 -20.29 2.27 2.15
CA THR A 86 -20.84 0.91 2.15
C THR A 86 -21.66 0.62 3.40
N ASN A 87 -21.47 1.42 4.46
CA ASN A 87 -22.19 1.33 5.72
C ASN A 87 -22.11 2.65 6.52
N GLN A 88 -22.89 2.82 7.58
CA GLN A 88 -22.87 4.06 8.38
C GLN A 88 -21.66 4.19 9.32
N GLY A 89 -20.79 3.18 9.41
CA GLY A 89 -19.63 3.16 10.29
C GLY A 89 -18.39 3.75 9.62
N LYS A 90 -18.15 5.05 9.83
CA LYS A 90 -16.91 5.70 9.38
C LYS A 90 -15.67 5.01 9.93
N ALA A 91 -14.64 4.94 9.09
CA ALA A 91 -13.31 4.53 9.50
C ALA A 91 -12.51 5.75 9.98
N LEU A 92 -11.54 5.49 10.84
CA LEU A 92 -10.60 6.46 11.37
C LEU A 92 -9.20 6.08 10.91
N GLY A 93 -8.42 7.09 10.52
CA GLY A 93 -7.02 6.93 10.17
C GLY A 93 -6.14 7.89 10.96
N THR A 94 -4.90 7.49 11.22
CA THR A 94 -3.88 8.39 11.79
C THR A 94 -2.55 8.16 11.10
N GLN A 95 -1.76 9.20 10.91
CA GLN A 95 -0.40 9.08 10.36
C GLN A 95 0.56 9.95 11.16
N ILE A 96 1.74 9.41 11.41
CA ILE A 96 2.90 10.15 11.91
C ILE A 96 3.99 10.03 10.84
N GLN A 97 4.39 11.17 10.28
CA GLN A 97 5.50 11.26 9.34
C GLN A 97 6.65 12.05 9.98
N TRP A 98 7.76 11.36 10.25
CA TRP A 98 8.92 11.93 10.93
C TRP A 98 10.18 11.87 10.07
N LYS A 99 10.78 13.04 9.84
CA LYS A 99 12.00 13.27 9.05
C LYS A 99 13.10 13.85 9.95
N PRO A 100 13.72 13.05 10.83
CA PRO A 100 14.74 13.54 11.77
C PRO A 100 15.94 14.22 11.08
N SER A 101 16.24 13.79 9.84
CA SER A 101 17.25 14.36 8.96
C SER A 101 16.80 14.30 7.50
N ALA A 102 17.55 14.94 6.59
CA ALA A 102 17.29 14.86 5.15
C ALA A 102 17.44 13.44 4.55
N LYS A 103 18.08 12.50 5.28
CA LYS A 103 18.35 11.14 4.79
C LYS A 103 17.34 10.11 5.29
N LEU A 104 16.56 10.41 6.32
CA LEU A 104 15.75 9.42 7.02
C LEU A 104 14.31 9.92 7.12
N LEU A 105 13.39 9.08 6.66
CA LEU A 105 11.96 9.25 6.83
C LEU A 105 11.40 8.00 7.49
N ILE A 106 10.57 8.20 8.51
CA ILE A 106 9.84 7.17 9.25
C ILE A 106 8.36 7.52 9.15
N ASN A 107 7.54 6.54 8.79
CA ASN A 107 6.10 6.65 8.70
C ASN A 107 5.43 5.57 9.56
N SER A 108 4.40 5.96 10.29
CA SER A 108 3.52 5.05 11.01
C SER A 108 2.09 5.49 10.74
N SER A 109 1.32 4.60 10.11
CA SER A 109 -0.07 4.84 9.76
C SER A 109 -0.98 3.80 10.39
N THR A 110 -2.16 4.21 10.83
CA THR A 110 -3.14 3.31 11.41
C THR A 110 -4.48 3.50 10.75
N PHE A 111 -5.24 2.41 10.69
CA PHE A 111 -6.61 2.40 10.20
C PHE A 111 -7.48 1.59 11.15
N TYR A 112 -8.67 2.12 11.41
CA TYR A 112 -9.68 1.47 12.21
C TYR A 112 -11.08 1.71 11.63
N GLY A 113 -11.78 0.66 11.22
CA GLY A 113 -13.09 0.83 10.57
C GLY A 113 -13.95 -0.43 10.53
N ASN A 114 -15.22 -0.27 10.16
CA ASN A 114 -16.12 -1.37 9.84
C ASN A 114 -16.22 -1.53 8.32
N GLU A 115 -15.73 -2.65 7.79
CA GLU A 115 -15.71 -2.91 6.34
C GLU A 115 -16.82 -3.89 5.92
N GLN A 116 -17.92 -3.95 6.67
CA GLN A 116 -19.05 -4.81 6.37
C GLN A 116 -20.21 -3.97 5.83
N PRO A 117 -20.99 -4.49 4.86
CA PRO A 117 -22.20 -3.83 4.40
C PRO A 117 -23.15 -3.49 5.56
N GLN A 118 -23.97 -2.47 5.38
CA GLN A 118 -24.88 -1.95 6.40
C GLN A 118 -25.72 -3.04 7.10
N ASP A 119 -26.22 -4.01 6.35
CA ASP A 119 -27.13 -5.05 6.85
C ASP A 119 -26.39 -6.33 7.30
N SER A 120 -25.06 -6.28 7.41
CA SER A 120 -24.22 -7.39 7.87
C SER A 120 -23.76 -7.18 9.32
N LEU A 121 -23.40 -8.29 9.99
CA LEU A 121 -22.75 -8.21 11.30
C LEU A 121 -21.48 -7.35 11.18
N LYS A 122 -21.38 -6.32 12.04
CA LYS A 122 -20.22 -5.42 12.05
C LYS A 122 -18.95 -6.20 12.31
N ARG A 123 -17.92 -5.97 11.50
CA ARG A 123 -16.59 -6.56 11.67
C ARG A 123 -15.55 -5.46 11.56
N ARG A 124 -14.94 -5.17 12.70
CA ARG A 124 -13.91 -4.15 12.83
C ARG A 124 -12.59 -4.66 12.26
N ARG A 125 -11.97 -3.81 11.46
CA ARG A 125 -10.61 -3.95 10.97
C ARG A 125 -9.71 -2.97 11.72
N TYR A 126 -8.58 -3.48 12.16
CA TYR A 126 -7.44 -2.71 12.62
C TYR A 126 -6.29 -2.98 11.65
N PHE A 127 -5.60 -1.95 11.22
CA PHE A 127 -4.42 -2.10 10.38
C PHE A 127 -3.38 -1.07 10.78
N HIS A 128 -2.12 -1.47 10.70
CA HIS A 128 -0.98 -0.61 10.96
C HIS A 128 0.02 -0.81 9.84
N ASP A 129 0.37 0.28 9.16
CA ASP A 129 1.46 0.37 8.20
C ASP A 129 2.65 1.06 8.87
N PHE A 130 3.83 0.52 8.66
CA PHE A 130 5.06 1.09 9.15
C PHE A 130 6.13 1.00 8.08
N TYR A 131 6.72 2.13 7.71
CA TYR A 131 7.86 2.11 6.81
C TYR A 131 8.94 3.12 7.18
N VAL A 132 10.15 2.77 6.76
CA VAL A 132 11.34 3.61 6.89
C VAL A 132 12.03 3.68 5.55
N THR A 133 12.41 4.88 5.13
CA THR A 133 13.27 5.09 3.96
C THR A 133 14.55 5.77 4.40
N TYR A 134 15.69 5.28 3.94
CA TYR A 134 17.01 5.77 4.29
C TYR A 134 17.89 5.98 3.06
N ALA A 135 18.27 7.22 2.79
CA ALA A 135 19.28 7.58 1.79
C ALA A 135 20.68 7.37 2.39
N ALA A 136 21.20 6.14 2.26
CA ALA A 136 22.49 5.74 2.81
C ALA A 136 23.65 6.52 2.17
N THR A 137 23.60 6.71 0.85
CA THR A 137 24.55 7.54 0.08
C THR A 137 23.79 8.29 -1.02
N GLU A 138 24.49 9.11 -1.80
CA GLU A 138 23.91 9.78 -2.98
C GLU A 138 23.43 8.79 -4.07
N ARG A 139 23.92 7.54 -4.04
CA ARG A 139 23.56 6.50 -5.02
C ARG A 139 22.76 5.36 -4.42
N LEU A 140 22.77 5.17 -3.10
CA LEU A 140 22.14 4.03 -2.43
C LEU A 140 21.01 4.50 -1.52
N SER A 141 19.80 4.01 -1.79
CA SER A 141 18.61 4.21 -0.96
C SER A 141 18.03 2.87 -0.52
N LEU A 142 17.59 2.80 0.73
CA LEU A 142 17.00 1.63 1.35
C LEU A 142 15.58 1.95 1.79
N ALA A 143 14.68 0.98 1.70
CA ALA A 143 13.38 1.07 2.35
C ALA A 143 13.03 -0.26 3.01
N ALA A 144 12.36 -0.19 4.15
CA ALA A 144 11.76 -1.34 4.81
C ALA A 144 10.33 -0.98 5.19
N VAL A 145 9.42 -1.92 4.96
CA VAL A 145 7.98 -1.76 5.20
C VAL A 145 7.49 -3.00 5.94
N PHE A 146 6.65 -2.80 6.94
CA PHE A 146 6.00 -3.86 7.68
C PHE A 146 4.57 -3.45 8.02
N ASP A 147 3.62 -4.29 7.60
CA ASP A 147 2.23 -4.06 7.91
C ASP A 147 1.65 -5.23 8.71
N VAL A 148 0.70 -4.90 9.58
CA VAL A 148 -0.07 -5.88 10.33
C VAL A 148 -1.53 -5.46 10.37
N GLY A 149 -2.41 -6.42 10.11
CA GLY A 149 -3.84 -6.22 10.18
C GLY A 149 -4.55 -7.29 10.99
N LYS A 150 -5.66 -6.90 11.61
CA LYS A 150 -6.59 -7.77 12.32
C LYS A 150 -8.01 -7.44 11.92
N GLN A 151 -8.77 -8.43 11.50
CA GLN A 151 -10.19 -8.28 11.21
C GLN A 151 -11.00 -9.22 12.09
N GLN A 152 -12.07 -8.73 12.71
CA GLN A 152 -12.98 -9.59 13.47
C GLN A 152 -13.46 -10.76 12.60
N SER A 153 -13.46 -11.98 13.12
CA SER A 153 -13.85 -13.17 12.34
C SER A 153 -15.36 -13.22 12.11
N ALA A 154 -15.79 -13.74 10.95
CA ALA A 154 -17.19 -14.08 10.73
C ALA A 154 -17.54 -15.38 11.47
N GLY A 155 -18.71 -15.43 12.12
CA GLY A 155 -19.26 -16.66 12.69
C GLY A 155 -18.56 -17.22 13.93
N ARG A 156 -17.60 -16.50 14.55
CA ARG A 156 -17.00 -16.87 15.83
C ARG A 156 -16.48 -15.67 16.60
N HIS A 157 -16.22 -15.86 17.90
CA HIS A 157 -15.40 -14.94 18.67
C HIS A 157 -13.92 -15.07 18.25
N GLY A 158 -13.29 -13.94 17.89
CA GLY A 158 -11.87 -13.89 17.53
C GLY A 158 -11.55 -12.95 16.38
N TYR A 159 -10.30 -12.99 15.93
CA TYR A 159 -9.76 -12.17 14.84
C TYR A 159 -8.99 -13.05 13.85
N ASP A 160 -9.04 -12.66 12.59
CA ASP A 160 -8.12 -13.09 11.54
C ASP A 160 -7.00 -12.07 11.43
N THR A 161 -5.75 -12.56 11.49
CA THR A 161 -4.58 -11.70 11.44
C THR A 161 -3.83 -11.91 10.13
N TRP A 162 -3.31 -10.84 9.57
CA TRP A 162 -2.31 -10.90 8.51
C TRP A 162 -1.16 -9.96 8.82
N HIS A 163 0.00 -10.29 8.26
CA HIS A 163 1.17 -9.44 8.30
C HIS A 163 2.02 -9.66 7.07
N THR A 164 2.77 -8.63 6.72
CA THR A 164 3.58 -8.57 5.52
C THR A 164 4.82 -7.75 5.79
N GLY A 165 5.88 -8.03 5.06
CA GLY A 165 7.08 -7.22 5.09
C GLY A 165 7.73 -7.16 3.72
N SER A 166 8.25 -5.99 3.37
CA SER A 166 9.07 -5.81 2.18
C SER A 166 10.30 -4.98 2.48
N ALA A 167 11.39 -5.29 1.78
CA ALA A 167 12.63 -4.54 1.81
C ALA A 167 13.07 -4.20 0.40
N PHE A 168 13.60 -2.99 0.22
CA PHE A 168 14.01 -2.45 -1.05
C PHE A 168 15.44 -1.93 -0.97
N VAL A 169 16.22 -2.24 -2.00
CA VAL A 169 17.56 -1.68 -2.22
C VAL A 169 17.56 -1.02 -3.59
N LYS A 170 17.56 0.31 -3.62
CA LYS A 170 17.63 1.11 -4.85
C LYS A 170 19.02 1.68 -5.03
N TYR A 171 19.62 1.44 -6.19
CA TYR A 171 20.95 1.90 -6.54
C TYR A 171 20.94 2.71 -7.85
N LYS A 172 21.50 3.91 -7.82
CA LYS A 172 21.71 4.78 -8.98
C LYS A 172 22.99 4.37 -9.71
N LEU A 173 22.84 3.76 -10.88
CA LEU A 173 23.95 3.33 -11.74
C LEU A 173 24.56 4.53 -12.47
N SER A 174 23.72 5.45 -12.93
CA SER A 174 24.09 6.74 -13.53
C SER A 174 22.93 7.73 -13.39
N ASP A 175 23.03 8.93 -13.97
CA ASP A 175 21.94 9.92 -13.91
C ASP A 175 20.65 9.47 -14.58
N GLN A 176 20.76 8.60 -15.59
CA GLN A 176 19.60 8.08 -16.34
C GLN A 176 19.22 6.66 -15.95
N PHE A 177 20.06 5.94 -15.20
CA PHE A 177 19.83 4.53 -14.88
C PHE A 177 19.80 4.28 -13.38
N SER A 178 18.77 3.57 -12.93
CA SER A 178 18.73 3.01 -11.58
C SER A 178 18.23 1.57 -11.60
N THR A 179 18.63 0.80 -10.59
CA THR A 179 18.09 -0.54 -10.35
C THR A 179 17.54 -0.64 -8.94
N THR A 180 16.50 -1.45 -8.77
CA THR A 180 15.90 -1.71 -7.46
C THR A 180 15.72 -3.21 -7.29
N LEU A 181 16.27 -3.75 -6.20
CA LEU A 181 15.96 -5.09 -5.71
C LEU A 181 14.86 -4.99 -4.65
N ARG A 182 13.80 -5.79 -4.77
CA ARG A 182 12.77 -5.97 -3.75
C ARG A 182 12.77 -7.41 -3.25
N GLY A 183 12.62 -7.57 -1.94
CA GLY A 183 12.22 -8.83 -1.30
C GLY A 183 10.94 -8.63 -0.50
N GLU A 184 10.02 -9.58 -0.54
CA GLU A 184 8.69 -9.45 0.06
C GLU A 184 8.16 -10.79 0.60
N TYR A 185 7.27 -10.72 1.61
CA TYR A 185 6.47 -11.85 2.06
C TYR A 185 5.11 -11.39 2.57
N TYR A 186 4.12 -12.28 2.51
CA TYR A 186 2.77 -12.06 2.99
C TYR A 186 2.25 -13.33 3.68
N ASN A 187 1.67 -13.17 4.86
CA ASN A 187 1.07 -14.25 5.65
C ASN A 187 -0.29 -13.79 6.18
N ALA A 188 -1.34 -14.52 5.81
CA ALA A 188 -2.70 -14.22 6.26
C ALA A 188 -3.41 -15.48 6.75
N ASP A 189 -3.98 -15.38 7.95
CA ASP A 189 -4.89 -16.38 8.45
C ASP A 189 -6.08 -16.50 7.49
N ARG A 190 -6.31 -17.73 7.00
CA ARG A 190 -7.43 -18.07 6.12
C ARG A 190 -7.50 -17.26 4.82
N GLY A 191 -6.40 -16.62 4.43
CA GLY A 191 -6.34 -15.74 3.26
C GLY A 191 -7.17 -14.47 3.40
N VAL A 192 -7.38 -13.97 4.63
CA VAL A 192 -8.07 -12.69 4.85
C VAL A 192 -7.41 -11.57 4.04
N ILE A 193 -8.22 -10.72 3.41
CA ILE A 193 -7.84 -9.60 2.51
C ILE A 193 -7.30 -10.06 1.15
N ILE A 194 -6.39 -11.02 1.11
CA ILE A 194 -5.69 -11.42 -0.12
C ILE A 194 -6.44 -12.44 -0.98
N SER A 195 -7.10 -13.41 -0.35
CA SER A 195 -7.93 -14.39 -1.05
C SER A 195 -9.41 -14.04 -0.92
N SER A 196 -9.81 -13.52 0.25
CA SER A 196 -11.20 -13.15 0.53
C SER A 196 -11.28 -12.10 1.64
N ILE A 197 -12.22 -11.16 1.51
CA ILE A 197 -12.57 -10.21 2.58
C ILE A 197 -13.48 -10.85 3.66
N MET A 198 -14.04 -12.04 3.39
CA MET A 198 -14.89 -12.79 4.32
C MET A 198 -14.51 -14.29 4.32
N PRO A 199 -13.33 -14.66 4.86
CA PRO A 199 -12.92 -16.05 4.88
C PRO A 199 -13.79 -16.90 5.82
N THR A 200 -14.06 -18.13 5.40
CA THR A 200 -14.75 -19.19 6.15
C THR A 200 -13.79 -19.93 7.09
N LEU A 201 -14.29 -20.85 7.92
CA LEU A 201 -13.42 -21.67 8.78
C LEU A 201 -12.63 -22.75 8.02
N ALA A 202 -13.08 -23.13 6.83
CA ALA A 202 -12.42 -24.13 6.00
C ALA A 202 -11.27 -23.55 5.15
N ASP A 203 -11.21 -22.22 5.02
CA ASP A 203 -10.23 -21.57 4.16
C ASP A 203 -8.81 -21.72 4.70
N ALA A 204 -7.89 -22.06 3.80
CA ALA A 204 -6.48 -22.26 4.14
C ALA A 204 -5.75 -20.95 4.43
N ARG A 205 -4.70 -21.03 5.25
CA ARG A 205 -3.76 -19.92 5.46
C ARG A 205 -3.09 -19.56 4.13
N PHE A 206 -3.03 -18.28 3.81
CA PHE A 206 -2.22 -17.79 2.70
C PHE A 206 -0.80 -17.51 3.20
N LYS A 207 0.20 -18.06 2.52
CA LYS A 207 1.60 -17.70 2.74
C LYS A 207 2.35 -17.68 1.42
N ALA A 208 2.87 -16.51 1.05
CA ALA A 208 3.69 -16.34 -0.14
C ALA A 208 4.80 -15.31 0.09
N GLY A 209 5.79 -15.32 -0.77
CA GLY A 209 6.83 -14.31 -0.80
C GLY A 209 7.62 -14.40 -2.08
N GLY A 210 8.55 -13.48 -2.27
CA GLY A 210 9.30 -13.44 -3.51
C GLY A 210 10.27 -12.29 -3.59
N THR A 211 10.83 -12.15 -4.78
CA THR A 211 11.81 -11.12 -5.10
C THR A 211 11.53 -10.53 -6.47
N SER A 212 11.94 -9.28 -6.66
CA SER A 212 11.98 -8.68 -8.00
C SER A 212 13.21 -7.82 -8.19
N LEU A 213 13.66 -7.74 -9.44
CA LEU A 213 14.73 -6.87 -9.89
C LEU A 213 14.20 -5.96 -10.98
N ASN A 214 14.21 -4.66 -10.70
CA ASN A 214 13.76 -3.61 -11.59
C ASN A 214 14.95 -2.82 -12.14
N ILE A 215 14.87 -2.40 -13.40
CA ILE A 215 15.77 -1.45 -14.05
C ILE A 215 14.92 -0.32 -14.62
N ASP A 216 15.28 0.91 -14.24
CA ASP A 216 14.69 2.14 -14.75
C ASP A 216 15.69 2.85 -15.65
N TYR A 217 15.23 3.26 -16.83
CA TYR A 217 15.90 4.16 -17.76
C TYR A 217 15.06 5.44 -17.92
N LEU A 218 15.62 6.57 -17.50
CA LEU A 218 15.02 7.89 -17.53
C LEU A 218 15.83 8.80 -18.46
N PRO A 219 15.65 8.72 -19.80
CA PRO A 219 16.44 9.53 -20.74
C PRO A 219 16.21 11.03 -20.55
N THR A 220 15.00 11.41 -20.12
CA THR A 220 14.61 12.79 -19.80
C THR A 220 13.74 12.79 -18.53
N ALA A 221 13.40 13.98 -18.02
CA ALA A 221 12.49 14.11 -16.87
C ALA A 221 11.05 13.62 -17.18
N ASN A 222 10.66 13.60 -18.45
CA ASN A 222 9.30 13.33 -18.90
C ASN A 222 9.08 11.89 -19.38
N VAL A 223 10.15 11.12 -19.59
CA VAL A 223 10.08 9.78 -20.18
C VAL A 223 10.70 8.77 -19.22
N ALA A 224 9.98 7.67 -18.97
CA ALA A 224 10.50 6.53 -18.23
C ALA A 224 10.30 5.23 -19.02
N PHE A 225 11.37 4.46 -19.18
CA PHE A 225 11.32 3.06 -19.62
C PHE A 225 11.74 2.16 -18.47
N ARG A 226 10.93 1.15 -18.17
CA ARG A 226 11.11 0.30 -16.99
C ARG A 226 10.98 -1.16 -17.36
N VAL A 227 11.82 -1.99 -16.77
CA VAL A 227 11.78 -3.45 -16.91
C VAL A 227 11.92 -4.08 -15.53
N GLU A 228 11.02 -5.00 -15.18
CA GLU A 228 11.09 -5.75 -13.93
C GLU A 228 10.90 -7.23 -14.15
N GLY A 229 11.86 -8.03 -13.67
CA GLY A 229 11.69 -9.46 -13.49
C GLY A 229 11.22 -9.75 -12.06
N ARG A 230 10.12 -10.49 -11.91
CA ARG A 230 9.57 -10.87 -10.60
C ARG A 230 9.39 -12.37 -10.49
N TYR A 231 9.67 -12.90 -9.30
CA TYR A 231 9.46 -14.28 -8.93
C TYR A 231 8.75 -14.36 -7.58
N LEU A 232 7.65 -15.11 -7.51
CA LEU A 232 6.86 -15.38 -6.32
C LEU A 232 6.80 -16.88 -6.06
N ARG A 233 6.76 -17.23 -4.78
CA ARG A 233 6.54 -18.60 -4.31
C ARG A 233 5.57 -18.60 -3.14
N ALA A 234 4.61 -19.51 -3.18
CA ALA A 234 3.61 -19.74 -2.16
C ALA A 234 3.81 -21.11 -1.49
N GLN A 235 3.25 -21.24 -0.29
CA GLN A 235 3.19 -22.51 0.43
C GLN A 235 2.33 -23.53 -0.32
N ASP A 236 1.17 -23.09 -0.81
CA ASP A 236 0.20 -23.91 -1.54
C ASP A 236 0.18 -23.56 -3.03
N ALA A 237 -0.37 -24.46 -3.85
CA ALA A 237 -0.45 -24.28 -5.29
C ALA A 237 -1.60 -23.31 -5.65
N ILE A 238 -1.32 -22.01 -5.58
CA ILE A 238 -2.32 -20.94 -5.76
C ILE A 238 -2.15 -20.19 -7.09
N PHE A 239 -1.03 -20.35 -7.78
CA PHE A 239 -0.76 -19.68 -9.05
C PHE A 239 -1.24 -20.54 -10.22
N GLN A 240 -1.94 -19.95 -11.18
CA GLN A 240 -2.42 -20.67 -12.36
C GLN A 240 -1.35 -20.65 -13.46
N HIS A 241 -1.04 -21.83 -14.00
CA HIS A 241 -0.25 -22.04 -15.21
C HIS A 241 -1.07 -22.84 -16.21
N ASP A 242 -0.64 -22.90 -17.47
CA ASP A 242 -1.35 -23.65 -18.53
C ASP A 242 -1.55 -25.13 -18.17
N ASN A 243 -0.62 -25.71 -17.41
CA ASN A 243 -0.65 -27.11 -16.97
C ASN A 243 -1.29 -27.31 -15.58
N GLY A 244 -1.95 -26.28 -15.04
CA GLY A 244 -2.65 -26.32 -13.75
C GLY A 244 -2.00 -25.48 -12.65
N ALA A 245 -2.45 -25.70 -11.42
CA ALA A 245 -2.03 -24.91 -10.28
C ALA A 245 -0.57 -25.20 -9.88
N SER A 246 0.18 -24.14 -9.54
CA SER A 246 1.59 -24.18 -9.18
C SER A 246 1.86 -23.36 -7.92
N ARG A 247 2.95 -23.72 -7.23
CA ARG A 247 3.45 -22.98 -6.07
C ARG A 247 4.32 -21.79 -6.43
N ASN A 248 4.72 -21.66 -7.69
CA ASN A 248 5.65 -20.62 -8.13
C ASN A 248 5.02 -19.80 -9.27
N TYR A 249 5.38 -18.54 -9.36
CA TYR A 249 5.00 -17.65 -10.46
C TYR A 249 6.18 -16.75 -10.82
N GLY A 250 6.45 -16.58 -12.11
CA GLY A 250 7.51 -15.71 -12.58
C GLY A 250 7.05 -14.95 -13.80
N ASN A 251 7.38 -13.66 -13.88
CA ASN A 251 7.02 -12.82 -15.01
C ASN A 251 8.09 -11.75 -15.27
N LEU A 252 8.10 -11.27 -16.51
CA LEU A 252 8.84 -10.09 -16.94
C LEU A 252 7.83 -9.03 -17.34
N THR A 253 7.91 -7.85 -16.74
CA THR A 253 7.03 -6.72 -17.03
C THR A 253 7.86 -5.57 -17.60
N THR A 254 7.35 -4.92 -18.63
CA THR A 254 7.94 -3.71 -19.20
C THR A 254 6.91 -2.58 -19.24
N SER A 255 7.37 -1.33 -19.18
CA SER A 255 6.49 -0.16 -19.30
C SER A 255 7.24 1.04 -19.87
N VAL A 256 6.53 1.85 -20.64
CA VAL A 256 6.94 3.19 -21.05
C VAL A 256 5.93 4.18 -20.48
N ALA A 257 6.39 5.19 -19.76
CA ALA A 257 5.56 6.26 -19.23
C ALA A 257 6.00 7.62 -19.77
N LEU A 258 5.02 8.47 -20.08
CA LEU A 258 5.19 9.86 -20.48
C LEU A 258 4.48 10.75 -19.46
N SER A 259 5.14 11.82 -19.01
CA SER A 259 4.57 12.81 -18.09
C SER A 259 4.70 14.21 -18.69
N PHE A 260 3.63 15.00 -18.61
CA PHE A 260 3.52 16.35 -19.19
C PHE A 260 3.09 17.35 -18.12
#